data_AF-A0A2D6PTQ5-F1
#
_entry.id   AF-A0A2D6PTQ5-F1
#
_cell.length_a   1.000
_cell.length_b   1.000
_cell.length_c   1.000
_cell.angle_alpha   90.00
_cell.angle_beta   90.00
_cell.angle_gamma   90.00
#
_symmetry.space_group_name_H-M   'P 1'
#
loop_
_entity.id
_entity.type
_entity.pdbx_description
1 polymer ?
#
loop_
_entity_poly.entity_id
_entity_poly.type
_entity_poly.pdbx_seq_one_letter_code
_entity_poly.pdbx_strand_id
1 'polypeptide(L)'
;MNTLQGGPGDPIGAVSVQVQHAMNGSEAVPSVDDLKGRNKEDAAQELEQLFLTLLVKEMRETLPEGFFAKGPATSVYAGLFDQVLAESLASGKGTGLRQAIVDGWPDGAKPGPDSADARKASVLGVSERTTP
;
A
#
# COMPACT_ATOMS: atom_id res chain seq x y z
N MET A 1 -1.16 54.70 -3.87
CA MET A 1 0.26 54.58 -3.48
C MET A 1 0.43 53.37 -2.56
N ASN A 2 1.00 52.29 -3.10
CA ASN A 2 2.06 51.40 -2.55
C ASN A 2 2.78 51.93 -1.27
N THR A 3 3.38 51.18 -0.33
CA THR A 3 3.81 49.77 -0.18
C THR A 3 4.53 49.59 1.18
N LEU A 4 4.74 48.32 1.58
CA LEU A 4 5.74 47.77 2.52
C LEU A 4 5.44 47.99 4.02
N GLN A 5 5.63 47.05 4.94
CA GLN A 5 6.67 46.02 5.02
C GLN A 5 6.23 44.95 6.04
N GLY A 6 6.47 43.67 5.73
CA GLY A 6 6.27 42.56 6.67
C GLY A 6 7.35 42.48 7.76
N GLY A 7 7.00 41.80 8.85
CA GLY A 7 7.90 41.33 9.92
C GLY A 7 7.39 39.99 10.48
N PRO A 8 8.29 39.12 10.97
CA PRO A 8 8.17 37.66 10.85
C PRO A 8 7.75 37.01 12.17
N GLY A 9 6.85 36.01 12.17
CA GLY A 9 6.66 35.25 13.41
C GLY A 9 5.53 34.24 13.56
N ASP A 10 4.53 34.16 12.69
CA ASP A 10 3.39 33.25 12.95
C ASP A 10 3.36 32.02 12.01
N PRO A 11 3.84 30.84 12.45
CA PRO A 11 3.67 29.58 11.71
C PRO A 11 2.37 28.85 12.10
N ILE A 12 1.32 29.53 12.55
CA ILE A 12 0.03 28.90 12.90
C ILE A 12 -0.95 28.87 11.72
N GLY A 13 -0.62 29.52 10.59
CA GLY A 13 -1.46 29.56 9.38
C GLY A 13 -1.24 28.45 8.35
N ALA A 14 -0.27 27.54 8.54
CA ALA A 14 0.15 26.58 7.52
C ALA A 14 -0.17 25.10 7.83
N VAL A 15 -0.84 24.79 8.94
CA VAL A 15 -1.24 23.40 9.28
C VAL A 15 -2.65 23.12 8.77
N SER A 16 -2.89 23.35 7.48
CA SER A 16 -4.13 22.97 6.79
C SER A 16 -3.89 22.23 5.47
N VAL A 17 -2.66 21.77 5.20
CA VAL A 17 -2.31 21.19 3.88
C VAL A 17 -2.05 19.67 3.85
N GLN A 18 -1.98 18.94 4.98
CA GLN A 18 -1.64 17.50 4.88
C GLN A 18 -2.36 16.57 5.86
N VAL A 19 -3.65 16.79 6.12
CA VAL A 19 -4.48 15.75 6.78
C VAL A 19 -5.36 14.97 5.78
N GLN A 20 -5.41 15.36 4.51
CA GLN A 20 -6.24 14.67 3.51
C GLN A 20 -5.61 13.40 2.90
N HIS A 21 -4.31 13.14 3.09
CA HIS A 21 -3.66 11.97 2.48
C HIS A 21 -3.74 10.68 3.32
N ALA A 22 -4.08 10.76 4.61
CA ALA A 22 -4.06 9.60 5.51
C ALA A 22 -5.39 8.80 5.56
N MET A 23 -6.44 9.23 4.83
CA MET A 23 -7.77 8.61 4.89
C MET A 23 -8.22 8.00 3.55
N ASN A 24 -7.36 7.98 2.53
CA ASN A 24 -7.65 7.30 1.27
C ASN A 24 -6.92 5.97 1.22
N GLY A 25 -7.37 5.01 2.05
CA GLY A 25 -7.05 3.59 1.92
C GLY A 25 -7.69 2.96 0.69
N SER A 26 -7.52 3.61 -0.47
CA SER A 26 -7.74 3.02 -1.77
C SER A 26 -6.34 2.69 -2.26
N GLU A 27 -5.85 1.49 -1.93
CA GLU A 27 -4.93 0.83 -2.83
C GLU A 27 -5.72 0.64 -4.12
N ALA A 28 -5.67 1.67 -4.98
CA ALA A 28 -6.25 1.62 -6.29
C ALA A 28 -5.63 0.40 -6.94
N VAL A 29 -6.45 -0.63 -7.16
CA VAL A 29 -6.01 -1.84 -7.85
C VAL A 29 -5.36 -1.37 -9.14
N PRO A 30 -4.05 -1.60 -9.32
CA PRO A 30 -3.31 -1.01 -10.43
C PRO A 30 -4.03 -1.31 -11.75
N SER A 31 -4.14 -0.29 -12.60
CA SER A 31 -4.72 -0.44 -13.93
C SER A 31 -3.95 -1.52 -14.69
N VAL A 32 -4.58 -2.21 -15.65
CA VAL A 32 -3.85 -3.19 -16.49
C VAL A 32 -2.64 -2.54 -17.15
N ASP A 33 -2.75 -1.26 -17.46
CA ASP A 33 -1.69 -0.51 -18.09
C ASP A 33 -0.57 -0.15 -17.09
N ASP A 34 -0.88 0.00 -15.80
CA ASP A 34 0.12 0.11 -14.73
C ASP A 34 0.83 -1.23 -14.49
N LEU A 35 0.13 -2.35 -14.70
CA LEU A 35 0.70 -3.71 -14.64
C LEU A 35 1.62 -4.03 -15.83
N LYS A 36 1.38 -3.40 -17.00
CA LYS A 36 2.24 -3.50 -18.20
C LYS A 36 3.52 -2.68 -17.99
N GLY A 37 4.44 -3.23 -17.21
CA GLY A 37 5.72 -2.60 -16.92
C GLY A 37 6.26 -2.92 -15.53
N ARG A 38 5.43 -3.53 -14.67
CA ARG A 38 5.88 -4.01 -13.36
C ARG A 38 6.89 -5.12 -13.56
N ASN A 39 8.07 -4.91 -13.01
CA ASN A 39 9.14 -5.88 -13.11
C ASN A 39 8.96 -6.97 -12.03
N LYS A 40 9.53 -8.16 -12.25
CA LYS A 40 9.44 -9.28 -11.31
C LYS A 40 10.00 -8.90 -9.92
N GLU A 41 10.97 -8.00 -9.90
CA GLU A 41 11.55 -7.43 -8.69
C GLU A 41 10.55 -6.59 -7.89
N ASP A 42 9.70 -5.80 -8.55
CA ASP A 42 8.68 -4.96 -7.89
C ASP A 42 7.55 -5.83 -7.32
N ALA A 43 7.14 -6.86 -8.04
CA ALA A 43 6.15 -7.82 -7.56
C ALA A 43 6.68 -8.63 -6.36
N ALA A 44 7.94 -9.07 -6.42
CA ALA A 44 8.60 -9.77 -5.32
C ALA A 44 8.78 -8.88 -4.09
N GLN A 45 9.05 -7.58 -4.28
CA GLN A 45 9.09 -6.59 -3.21
C GLN A 45 7.77 -6.49 -2.46
N GLU A 46 6.68 -6.29 -3.20
CA GLU A 46 5.35 -6.12 -2.61
C GLU A 46 4.91 -7.39 -1.87
N LEU A 47 5.24 -8.57 -2.41
CA LEU A 47 4.95 -9.83 -1.73
C LEU A 47 5.73 -9.98 -0.43
N GLU A 48 7.03 -9.64 -0.43
CA GLU A 48 7.85 -9.65 0.79
C GLU A 48 7.31 -8.66 1.84
N GLN A 49 6.87 -7.46 1.42
CA GLN A 49 6.29 -6.46 2.31
C GLN A 49 4.97 -6.93 2.93
N LEU A 50 4.08 -7.53 2.12
CA LEU A 50 2.84 -8.12 2.62
C LEU A 50 3.12 -9.24 3.63
N PHE A 51 4.05 -10.13 3.29
CA PHE A 51 4.47 -11.21 4.19
C PHE A 51 5.03 -10.66 5.51
N LEU A 52 5.90 -9.66 5.46
CA LEU A 52 6.46 -9.02 6.65
C LEU A 52 5.38 -8.34 7.49
N THR A 53 4.38 -7.74 6.86
CA THR A 53 3.24 -7.13 7.57
C THR A 53 2.48 -8.17 8.37
N LEU A 54 2.18 -9.33 7.75
CA LEU A 54 1.56 -10.46 8.43
C LEU A 54 2.46 -10.99 9.55
N LEU A 55 3.75 -11.17 9.30
CA LEU A 55 4.69 -11.68 10.29
C LEU A 55 4.79 -10.74 11.51
N VAL A 56 4.93 -9.44 11.29
CA VAL A 56 4.99 -8.43 12.36
C VAL A 56 3.71 -8.41 13.18
N LYS A 57 2.56 -8.50 12.51
CA LYS A 57 1.26 -8.63 13.16
C LYS A 57 1.20 -9.86 14.07
N GLU A 58 1.57 -11.03 13.57
CA GLU A 58 1.57 -12.27 14.36
C GLU A 58 2.54 -12.19 15.54
N MET A 59 3.76 -11.65 15.34
CA MET A 59 4.72 -11.41 16.43
C MET A 59 4.13 -10.50 17.50
N ARG A 60 3.41 -9.44 17.11
CA ARG A 60 2.71 -8.54 18.05
C ARG A 60 1.61 -9.27 18.81
N GLU A 61 0.83 -10.11 18.15
CA GLU A 61 -0.24 -10.90 18.79
C GLU A 61 0.29 -11.89 19.84
N THR A 62 1.57 -12.30 19.76
CA THR A 62 2.21 -13.10 20.81
C THR A 62 2.63 -12.32 22.06
N LEU A 63 2.61 -10.98 22.01
CA LEU A 63 2.98 -10.16 23.16
C LEU A 63 1.90 -10.22 24.25
N PRO A 64 2.28 -10.21 25.55
CA PRO A 64 1.32 -10.24 26.63
C PRO A 64 0.37 -9.04 26.59
N GLU A 65 -0.88 -9.27 27.00
CA GLU A 65 -1.90 -8.22 27.05
C GLU A 65 -1.46 -7.09 27.99
N GLY A 66 -1.07 -5.96 27.42
CA GLY A 66 -0.49 -4.82 28.16
C GLY A 66 0.47 -3.97 27.33
N PHE A 67 1.06 -4.52 26.26
CA PHE A 67 1.91 -3.73 25.36
C PHE A 67 1.12 -2.67 24.57
N PHE A 68 -0.13 -3.01 24.20
CA PHE A 68 -1.09 -2.09 23.59
C PHE A 68 -2.35 -1.97 24.45
N ALA A 69 -2.87 -0.75 24.60
CA ALA A 69 -4.15 -0.51 25.25
C ALA A 69 -5.29 -1.17 24.45
N LYS A 70 -6.32 -1.70 25.12
CA LYS A 70 -7.47 -2.28 24.41
C LYS A 70 -8.37 -1.19 23.82
N GLY A 71 -8.80 -1.34 22.57
CA GLY A 71 -9.83 -0.50 21.98
C GLY A 71 -9.73 -0.36 20.45
N PRO A 72 -10.80 0.11 19.77
CA PRO A 72 -10.83 0.28 18.31
C PRO A 72 -9.79 1.26 17.78
N ALA A 73 -9.47 2.32 18.55
CA ALA A 73 -8.42 3.26 18.18
C ALA A 73 -7.03 2.60 18.19
N THR A 74 -6.79 1.69 19.14
CA THR A 74 -5.53 0.97 19.23
C THR A 74 -5.35 -0.03 18.10
N SER A 75 -6.40 -0.72 17.65
CA SER A 75 -6.28 -1.65 16.53
C SER A 75 -5.90 -0.95 15.22
N VAL A 76 -6.40 0.27 15.00
CA VAL A 76 -6.00 1.10 13.86
C VAL A 76 -4.53 1.49 13.97
N TYR A 77 -4.11 2.00 15.13
CA TYR A 77 -2.70 2.35 15.36
C TYR A 77 -1.77 1.13 15.20
N ALA A 78 -2.18 -0.02 15.73
CA ALA A 78 -1.40 -1.23 15.68
C ALA A 78 -1.26 -1.73 14.23
N GLY A 79 -2.32 -1.63 13.41
CA GLY A 79 -2.23 -1.93 11.97
C GLY A 79 -1.26 -0.99 11.23
N LEU A 80 -1.30 0.31 11.52
CA LEU A 80 -0.35 1.29 10.95
C LEU A 80 1.09 1.00 11.40
N PHE A 81 1.27 0.62 12.66
CA PHE A 81 2.56 0.24 13.20
C PHE A 81 3.14 -0.98 12.46
N ASP A 82 2.33 -2.03 12.27
CA ASP A 82 2.76 -3.22 11.54
C ASP A 82 3.18 -2.88 10.11
N GLN A 83 2.41 -2.03 9.42
CA GLN A 83 2.67 -1.61 8.04
C GLN A 83 3.97 -0.82 7.92
N VAL A 84 4.20 0.20 8.77
CA VAL A 84 5.42 1.03 8.74
C VAL A 84 6.65 0.20 9.10
N LEU A 85 6.54 -0.69 10.08
CA LEU A 85 7.63 -1.57 10.47
C LEU A 85 7.96 -2.57 9.34
N ALA A 86 6.94 -3.18 8.73
CA ALA A 86 7.14 -4.10 7.62
C ALA A 86 7.74 -3.41 6.38
N GLU A 87 7.30 -2.19 6.06
CA GLU A 87 7.89 -1.39 4.98
C GLU A 87 9.37 -1.11 5.26
N SER A 88 9.72 -0.66 6.47
CA SER A 88 11.11 -0.42 6.86
C SER A 88 11.97 -1.69 6.75
N LEU A 89 11.43 -2.85 7.13
CA LEU A 89 12.12 -4.14 7.01
C LEU A 89 12.28 -4.55 5.53
N ALA A 90 11.25 -4.36 4.70
CA ALA A 90 11.24 -4.70 3.28
C ALA A 90 12.13 -3.79 2.42
N SER A 91 12.27 -2.50 2.80
CA SER A 91 13.15 -1.53 2.13
C SER A 91 14.64 -1.74 2.46
N GLY A 92 14.94 -2.40 3.59
CA GLY A 92 16.30 -2.74 4.00
C GLY A 92 16.82 -4.01 3.31
N LYS A 93 17.56 -4.83 4.04
CA LYS A 93 18.04 -6.13 3.56
C LYS A 93 16.91 -7.17 3.40
N GLY A 94 15.74 -6.90 3.98
CA GLY A 94 14.59 -7.80 3.95
C GLY A 94 14.89 -9.16 4.60
N THR A 95 14.10 -10.15 4.22
CA THR A 95 14.25 -11.55 4.67
C THR A 95 15.04 -12.39 3.67
N GLY A 96 15.30 -11.85 2.47
CA GLY A 96 15.84 -12.59 1.34
C GLY A 96 14.77 -13.31 0.52
N LEU A 97 13.49 -13.25 0.93
CA LEU A 97 12.37 -13.86 0.23
C LEU A 97 12.20 -13.25 -1.17
N ARG A 98 12.38 -11.94 -1.32
CA ARG A 98 12.37 -11.27 -2.61
C ARG A 98 13.36 -11.91 -3.59
N GLN A 99 14.60 -12.14 -3.16
CA GLN A 99 15.61 -12.75 -4.02
C GLN A 99 15.23 -14.18 -4.40
N ALA A 100 14.75 -14.97 -3.43
CA ALA A 100 14.28 -16.33 -3.70
C ALA A 100 13.12 -16.37 -4.70
N ILE A 101 12.20 -15.41 -4.64
CA ILE A 101 11.09 -15.27 -5.60
C ILE A 101 11.61 -14.93 -6.99
N VAL A 102 12.52 -13.95 -7.09
CA VAL A 102 13.11 -13.53 -8.37
C VAL A 102 13.94 -14.64 -9.00
N ASP A 103 14.73 -15.37 -8.21
CA ASP A 103 15.57 -16.49 -8.66
C ASP A 103 14.71 -17.69 -9.12
N GLY A 104 13.59 -17.94 -8.45
CA GLY A 104 12.63 -18.96 -8.83
C GLY A 104 11.70 -18.56 -9.97
N TRP A 105 11.76 -17.30 -10.43
CA TRP A 105 10.87 -16.79 -11.45
C TRP A 105 11.32 -17.27 -12.84
N PRO A 106 10.50 -18.03 -13.58
CA PRO A 106 10.90 -18.49 -14.91
C PRO A 106 11.04 -17.30 -15.87
N ASP A 107 12.18 -17.21 -16.55
CA ASP A 107 12.42 -16.16 -17.53
C ASP A 107 11.40 -16.25 -18.67
N GLY A 108 10.72 -15.13 -18.94
CA GLY A 108 9.67 -15.05 -19.95
C GLY A 108 8.28 -15.49 -19.48
N ALA A 109 8.03 -15.58 -18.16
CA ALA A 109 6.67 -15.70 -17.63
C ALA A 109 5.80 -14.55 -18.16
N LYS A 110 4.96 -14.85 -19.16
CA LYS A 110 3.96 -13.91 -19.65
C LYS A 110 2.94 -13.70 -18.53
N PRO A 111 2.44 -12.47 -18.33
CA PRO A 111 1.29 -12.25 -17.45
C PRO A 111 0.18 -13.24 -17.85
N GLY A 112 -0.40 -13.91 -16.86
CA GLY A 112 -1.41 -14.95 -17.09
C GLY A 112 -2.58 -14.44 -17.94
N PRO A 113 -3.24 -15.34 -18.71
CA PRO A 113 -4.36 -14.97 -19.58
C PRO A 113 -5.57 -14.40 -18.82
N ASP A 114 -5.66 -14.70 -17.53
CA ASP A 114 -6.70 -14.27 -16.60
C ASP A 114 -6.72 -12.76 -16.34
N SER A 115 -5.60 -12.04 -16.44
CA SER A 115 -5.60 -10.59 -16.20
C SER A 115 -6.21 -9.78 -17.35
N ALA A 116 -6.19 -10.32 -18.57
CA ALA A 116 -6.73 -9.66 -19.76
C ALA A 116 -8.17 -10.10 -20.07
N ASP A 117 -8.48 -11.39 -19.90
CA ASP A 117 -9.80 -11.94 -20.23
C ASP A 117 -10.87 -11.65 -19.17
N ALA A 118 -10.52 -11.56 -17.89
CA ALA A 118 -11.47 -11.23 -16.83
C ALA A 118 -12.09 -9.83 -17.01
N ARG A 119 -11.35 -8.87 -17.57
CA ARG A 119 -11.84 -7.49 -17.76
C ARG A 119 -12.75 -7.35 -18.99
N LYS A 120 -12.56 -8.16 -20.04
CA LYS A 120 -13.50 -8.19 -21.18
C LYS A 120 -14.87 -8.73 -20.78
N ALA A 121 -14.91 -9.76 -19.93
CA ALA A 121 -16.16 -10.31 -19.43
C ALA A 121 -16.94 -9.32 -18.55
N SER A 122 -16.25 -8.52 -17.72
CA SER A 122 -16.91 -7.51 -16.86
C SER A 122 -17.39 -6.28 -17.64
N VAL A 123 -16.67 -5.84 -18.67
CA VAL A 123 -17.07 -4.68 -19.51
C VAL A 123 -18.26 -5.01 -20.40
N LEU A 124 -18.39 -6.26 -20.87
CA LEU A 124 -19.52 -6.70 -21.69
C LEU A 124 -20.79 -7.04 -20.87
N GLY A 125 -20.67 -7.22 -19.56
CA GLY A 125 -21.80 -7.61 -18.69
C GLY A 125 -22.59 -6.47 -18.04
N VAL A 126 -22.17 -5.21 -18.20
CA VAL A 126 -22.75 -4.04 -17.48
C VAL A 126 -23.62 -3.12 -18.35
N SER A 127 -23.85 -3.44 -19.62
CA SER A 127 -24.57 -2.56 -20.55
C SER A 127 -25.99 -3.01 -20.95
N GLU A 128 -26.49 -4.17 -20.48
CA GLU A 128 -27.81 -4.68 -20.91
C GLU A 128 -28.90 -4.64 -19.83
N ARG A 129 -28.66 -4.01 -18.67
CA ARG A 129 -29.63 -4.01 -17.56
C ARG A 129 -30.07 -2.62 -17.11
N THR A 130 -30.48 -1.79 -18.06
CA THR A 130 -31.26 -0.57 -17.80
C THR A 130 -31.65 0.00 -19.16
N THR A 131 -32.90 -0.18 -19.59
CA THR A 131 -33.93 0.87 -19.63
C THR A 131 -35.16 0.33 -20.40
N PRO A 132 -36.32 1.03 -20.35
CA PRO A 132 -37.10 1.46 -19.20
C PRO A 132 -38.35 0.58 -18.96
#